data_AF-A0A1F8M1T9-F1
#
_entry.id   AF-A0A1F8M1T9-F1
#
_cell.length_a   1.000
_cell.length_b   1.000
_cell.length_c   1.000
_cell.angle_alpha   90.00
_cell.angle_beta   90.00
_cell.angle_gamma   90.00
#
_symmetry.space_group_name_H-M   'P 1'
#
loop_
_entity.id
_entity.type
_entity.pdbx_description
1 polymer ?
#
loop_
_entity_poly.entity_id
_entity_poly.type
_entity_poly.pdbx_seq_one_letter_code
_entity_poly.pdbx_strand_id
1 'polypeptide(L)'
;MSVVRGFFSGVLGFLLFDVLVLLGLIISLNLTILNPDFVTAELQKLDVYSVVIEQAKTMLPSQQFINPETVDELAQELKPWFEEQADKVIRDVYSYLKEDRELNVIISLEQVRALVKEKVKEAALELLPPELQGVPQSQIDAYMSQVYSGIDSVIPASFILNEAAVGSQIMAQLEQIKQIISYISTAYKVLIILAVVLVLLIALAQWWRPKPITLSIGITFTLVGVACILGSLLNSLMAQMLSQLVGTSGIMSEFQAKLPQLVADLTAPVRMYGIGFLISGVALIVISILFRSMEPRPDVKNTY
;
A
#
# COMPACT_ATOMS: atom_id res chain seq x y z
N MET A 1 -22.22 -10.99 -44.67
CA MET A 1 -22.40 -10.05 -43.54
C MET A 1 -22.17 -10.67 -42.16
N SER A 2 -22.43 -11.97 -41.94
CA SER A 2 -22.20 -12.63 -40.64
C SER A 2 -20.72 -12.68 -40.21
N VAL A 3 -19.81 -12.93 -41.15
CA VAL A 3 -18.36 -13.03 -40.90
C VAL A 3 -17.78 -11.70 -40.39
N VAL A 4 -18.13 -10.58 -41.03
CA VAL A 4 -17.67 -9.24 -40.64
C VAL A 4 -18.13 -8.89 -39.23
N ARG A 5 -19.38 -9.20 -38.87
CA ARG A 5 -19.91 -8.96 -37.52
C ARG A 5 -19.20 -9.80 -36.44
N GLY A 6 -18.93 -11.07 -36.75
CA GLY A 6 -18.16 -11.94 -35.86
C GLY A 6 -16.75 -11.42 -35.63
N PHE A 7 -16.09 -10.95 -36.69
CA PHE A 7 -14.76 -10.35 -36.60
C PHE A 7 -14.74 -9.09 -35.74
N PHE A 8 -15.64 -8.12 -35.99
CA PHE A 8 -15.75 -6.90 -35.18
C PHE A 8 -16.04 -7.21 -33.70
N SER A 9 -16.93 -8.16 -33.43
CA SER A 9 -17.22 -8.59 -32.06
C SER A 9 -16.00 -9.22 -31.38
N GLY A 10 -15.21 -10.00 -32.12
CA GLY A 10 -13.98 -10.60 -31.60
C GLY A 10 -12.92 -9.55 -31.25
N VAL A 11 -12.68 -8.58 -32.15
CA VAL A 11 -11.74 -7.49 -31.91
C VAL A 11 -12.17 -6.64 -30.71
N LEU A 12 -13.44 -6.26 -30.62
CA LEU A 12 -13.97 -5.52 -29.48
C LEU A 12 -13.91 -6.33 -28.18
N GLY A 13 -14.14 -7.65 -28.24
CA GLY A 13 -14.03 -8.54 -27.09
C GLY A 13 -12.59 -8.70 -26.59
N PHE A 14 -11.61 -8.71 -27.50
CA PHE A 14 -10.19 -8.70 -27.15
C PHE A 14 -9.78 -7.37 -26.51
N LEU A 15 -10.22 -6.25 -27.09
CA LEU A 15 -9.93 -4.93 -26.52
C LEU A 15 -10.60 -4.76 -25.15
N LEU A 16 -11.81 -5.29 -24.97
CA LEU A 16 -12.49 -5.34 -23.66
C LEU A 16 -11.72 -6.19 -22.66
N PHE A 17 -11.16 -7.34 -23.08
CA PHE A 17 -10.30 -8.17 -22.23
C PHE A 17 -9.12 -7.36 -21.69
N ASP A 18 -8.37 -6.68 -22.56
CA ASP A 18 -7.20 -5.89 -22.16
C ASP A 18 -7.58 -4.76 -21.19
N VAL A 19 -8.68 -4.04 -21.48
CA VAL A 19 -9.20 -2.96 -20.62
C VAL A 19 -9.57 -3.48 -19.24
N LEU A 20 -10.24 -4.63 -19.14
CA LEU A 20 -10.66 -5.20 -17.86
C LEU A 20 -9.47 -5.72 -17.04
N VAL A 21 -8.46 -6.31 -17.69
CA VAL A 21 -7.23 -6.72 -17.01
C VAL A 21 -6.50 -5.51 -16.44
N LEU A 22 -6.30 -4.46 -17.24
CA LEU A 22 -5.69 -3.21 -16.78
C LEU A 22 -6.48 -2.54 -15.65
N LEU A 23 -7.81 -2.55 -15.75
CA LEU A 23 -8.69 -2.03 -14.71
C LEU A 23 -8.52 -2.82 -13.39
N GLY A 24 -8.47 -4.15 -13.46
CA GLY A 24 -8.21 -5.01 -12.29
C GLY A 24 -6.88 -4.69 -11.61
N LEU A 25 -5.81 -4.45 -12.39
CA LEU A 25 -4.51 -4.03 -11.85
C LEU A 25 -4.58 -2.65 -11.18
N ILE A 26 -5.18 -1.67 -11.85
CA ILE A 26 -5.30 -0.31 -11.33
C ILE A 26 -6.12 -0.27 -10.03
N ILE A 27 -7.23 -1.00 -9.97
CA ILE A 27 -8.01 -1.05 -8.74
C ILE A 27 -7.22 -1.72 -7.62
N SER A 28 -6.43 -2.76 -7.93
CA SER A 28 -5.61 -3.42 -6.95
C SER A 28 -4.53 -2.50 -6.40
N LEU A 29 -3.87 -1.70 -7.25
CA LEU A 29 -2.97 -0.64 -6.81
C LEU A 29 -3.70 0.38 -5.93
N ASN A 30 -4.91 0.79 -6.33
CA ASN A 30 -5.71 1.76 -5.59
C ASN A 30 -6.08 1.28 -4.18
N LEU A 31 -6.36 -0.01 -4.02
CA LEU A 31 -6.71 -0.64 -2.75
C LEU A 31 -5.50 -0.98 -1.87
N THR A 32 -4.29 -1.01 -2.45
CA THR A 32 -3.06 -1.45 -1.77
C THR A 32 -2.07 -0.29 -1.60
N ILE A 33 -1.11 -0.14 -2.51
CA ILE A 33 -0.01 0.83 -2.45
C ILE A 33 -0.52 2.28 -2.47
N LEU A 34 -1.74 2.54 -2.92
CA LEU A 34 -2.33 3.87 -2.95
C LEU A 34 -3.32 4.09 -1.79
N ASN A 35 -3.47 3.12 -0.90
CA ASN A 35 -4.35 3.18 0.26
C ASN A 35 -3.50 3.33 1.54
N PRO A 36 -3.59 4.47 2.26
CA PRO A 36 -2.83 4.67 3.48
C PRO A 36 -3.17 3.62 4.55
N ASP A 37 -4.43 3.18 4.64
CA ASP A 37 -4.83 2.19 5.64
C ASP A 37 -4.19 0.81 5.38
N PHE A 38 -4.03 0.45 4.10
CA PHE A 38 -3.32 -0.77 3.72
C PHE A 38 -1.84 -0.65 4.12
N VAL A 39 -1.18 0.46 3.81
CA VAL A 39 0.25 0.65 4.13
C VAL A 39 0.49 0.70 5.63
N THR A 40 -0.34 1.39 6.42
CA THR A 40 -0.21 1.40 7.88
C THR A 40 -0.38 -0.02 8.44
N ALA A 41 -1.41 -0.75 8.02
CA ALA A 41 -1.65 -2.13 8.48
C ALA A 41 -0.49 -3.07 8.12
N GLU A 42 0.06 -2.90 6.92
CA GLU A 42 1.16 -3.71 6.43
C GLU A 42 2.47 -3.39 7.17
N LEU A 43 2.75 -2.11 7.46
CA LEU A 43 3.91 -1.73 8.29
C LEU A 43 3.83 -2.32 9.70
N GLN A 44 2.64 -2.32 10.30
CA GLN A 44 2.40 -2.93 11.61
C GLN A 44 2.61 -4.46 11.57
N LYS A 45 2.10 -5.12 10.53
CA LYS A 45 2.25 -6.57 10.32
C LYS A 45 3.70 -6.98 10.05
N LEU A 46 4.41 -6.15 9.30
CA LEU A 46 5.81 -6.34 8.98
C LEU A 46 6.73 -6.01 10.18
N ASP A 47 6.21 -5.42 11.25
CA ASP A 47 6.95 -4.98 12.44
C ASP A 47 8.14 -4.08 12.09
N VAL A 48 7.95 -3.23 11.06
CA VAL A 48 8.99 -2.31 10.58
C VAL A 48 9.44 -1.36 11.68
N TYR A 49 8.55 -1.03 12.61
CA TYR A 49 8.85 -0.20 13.76
C TYR A 49 9.96 -0.79 14.63
N SER A 50 9.96 -2.10 14.88
CA SER A 50 11.01 -2.74 15.66
C SER A 50 12.37 -2.61 14.97
N VAL A 51 12.44 -2.78 13.64
CA VAL A 51 13.68 -2.61 12.87
C VAL A 51 14.21 -1.18 12.95
N VAL A 52 13.31 -0.19 12.82
CA VAL A 52 13.68 1.24 12.92
C VAL A 52 14.14 1.58 14.33
N ILE A 53 13.47 1.05 15.35
CA ILE A 53 13.85 1.22 16.76
C ILE A 53 15.23 0.61 17.00
N GLU A 54 15.49 -0.62 16.58
CA GLU A 54 16.80 -1.27 16.69
C GLU A 54 17.90 -0.44 16.01
N GLN A 55 17.61 0.11 14.84
CA GLN A 55 18.56 1.00 14.16
C GLN A 55 18.76 2.32 14.93
N ALA A 56 17.70 2.90 15.49
CA ALA A 56 17.80 4.07 16.33
C ALA A 56 18.64 3.80 17.59
N LYS A 57 18.56 2.60 18.19
CA LYS A 57 19.44 2.19 19.30
C LYS A 57 20.91 2.27 18.92
N THR A 58 21.27 1.88 17.70
CA THR A 58 22.67 1.97 17.22
C THR A 58 23.15 3.40 16.99
N MET A 59 22.23 4.36 16.78
CA MET A 59 22.55 5.77 16.58
C MET A 59 22.60 6.56 17.90
N LEU A 60 22.02 6.03 18.97
CA LEU A 60 22.14 6.65 20.28
C LEU A 60 23.63 6.64 20.68
N PRO A 61 24.20 7.80 21.03
CA PRO A 61 25.57 7.83 21.54
C PRO A 61 25.59 6.94 22.78
N SER A 62 26.49 5.96 22.78
CA SER A 62 26.76 5.07 23.92
C SER A 62 27.39 5.91 25.03
N GLN A 63 26.59 6.75 25.67
CA GLN A 63 27.00 7.49 26.84
C GLN A 63 27.13 6.50 27.98
N GLN A 64 28.18 6.67 28.79
CA GLN A 64 28.49 5.83 29.95
C GLN A 64 27.34 5.69 30.97
N PHE A 65 26.29 6.51 30.84
CA PHE A 65 25.16 6.60 31.75
C PHE A 65 23.93 5.82 31.31
N ILE A 66 23.84 5.34 30.07
CA ILE A 66 22.66 4.58 29.61
C ILE A 66 23.09 3.12 29.42
N ASN A 67 22.64 2.27 30.33
CA ASN A 67 22.83 0.82 30.20
C ASN A 67 21.95 0.29 29.04
N PRO A 68 22.28 -0.89 28.48
CA PRO A 68 21.48 -1.47 27.38
C PRO A 68 20.02 -1.71 27.76
N GLU A 69 19.75 -2.02 29.02
CA GLU A 69 18.40 -2.31 29.54
C GLU A 69 17.48 -1.08 29.49
N THR A 70 17.98 0.10 29.89
CA THR A 70 17.26 1.37 29.79
C THR A 70 16.99 1.77 28.33
N VAL A 71 17.89 1.43 27.40
CA VAL A 71 17.64 1.63 25.95
C VAL A 71 16.49 0.74 25.48
N ASP A 72 16.43 -0.51 25.94
CA ASP A 72 15.36 -1.45 25.60
C ASP A 72 14.00 -1.02 26.20
N GLU A 73 13.98 -0.56 27.45
CA GLU A 73 12.77 0.00 28.07
C GLU A 73 12.28 1.24 27.32
N LEU A 74 13.17 2.18 27.02
CA LEU A 74 12.84 3.40 26.29
C LEU A 74 12.31 3.08 24.89
N ALA A 75 12.89 2.09 24.22
CA ALA A 75 12.38 1.57 22.96
C ALA A 75 10.95 1.01 23.07
N GLN A 76 10.65 0.25 24.14
CA GLN A 76 9.31 -0.28 24.37
C GLN A 76 8.30 0.82 24.70
N GLU A 77 8.68 1.79 25.52
CA GLU A 77 7.83 2.93 25.91
C GLU A 77 7.56 3.88 24.74
N LEU A 78 8.52 4.05 23.82
CA LEU A 78 8.36 4.89 22.63
C LEU A 78 7.68 4.19 21.46
N LYS A 79 7.62 2.85 21.44
CA LYS A 79 6.93 2.09 20.38
C LYS A 79 5.53 2.65 20.06
N PRO A 80 4.60 2.87 21.01
CA PRO A 80 3.29 3.42 20.70
C PRO A 80 3.35 4.83 20.10
N TRP A 81 4.28 5.68 20.55
CA TRP A 81 4.49 7.01 19.99
C TRP A 81 4.99 6.93 18.53
N PHE A 82 5.94 6.03 18.22
CA PHE A 82 6.41 5.82 16.86
C PHE A 82 5.28 5.34 15.93
N GLU A 83 4.44 4.42 16.40
CA GLU A 83 3.29 3.93 15.64
C GLU A 83 2.31 5.07 15.32
N GLU A 84 1.99 5.93 16.29
CA GLU A 84 1.11 7.08 16.11
C GLU A 84 1.70 8.12 15.14
N GLN A 85 2.99 8.46 15.33
CA GLN A 85 3.64 9.43 14.44
C GLN A 85 3.79 8.89 13.02
N ALA A 86 4.08 7.59 12.86
CA ALA A 86 4.18 6.99 11.54
C ALA A 86 2.83 6.97 10.81
N ASP A 87 1.73 6.59 11.48
CA ASP A 87 0.40 6.65 10.85
C ASP A 87 0.06 8.09 10.42
N LYS A 88 0.35 9.08 11.27
CA LYS A 88 0.17 10.49 10.93
C LYS A 88 1.01 10.90 9.71
N VAL A 89 2.30 10.59 9.72
CA VAL A 89 3.23 10.92 8.62
C VAL A 89 2.77 10.27 7.31
N ILE A 90 2.38 8.99 7.36
CA ILE A 90 1.86 8.27 6.20
C ILE A 90 0.63 9.01 5.68
N ARG A 91 -0.37 9.29 6.52
CA ARG A 91 -1.60 9.97 6.09
C ARG A 91 -1.33 11.35 5.49
N ASP A 92 -0.42 12.12 6.09
CA ASP A 92 -0.07 13.45 5.60
C ASP A 92 0.68 13.36 4.26
N VAL A 93 1.61 12.41 4.10
CA VAL A 93 2.30 12.15 2.82
C VAL A 93 1.31 11.69 1.75
N TYR A 94 0.37 10.80 2.07
CA TYR A 94 -0.66 10.39 1.13
C TYR A 94 -1.59 11.53 0.74
N SER A 95 -1.91 12.42 1.68
CA SER A 95 -2.69 13.63 1.42
C SER A 95 -1.92 14.57 0.49
N TYR A 96 -0.62 14.78 0.72
CA TYR A 96 0.28 15.52 -0.18
C TYR A 96 0.37 14.89 -1.59
N LEU A 97 0.39 13.57 -1.67
CA LEU A 97 0.51 12.85 -2.93
C LEU A 97 -0.78 12.83 -3.76
N LYS A 98 -1.95 12.87 -3.09
CA LYS A 98 -3.27 12.86 -3.75
C LYS A 98 -3.84 14.25 -3.97
N GLU A 99 -3.55 15.16 -3.06
CA GLU A 99 -4.06 16.52 -3.05
C GLU A 99 -2.90 17.47 -3.36
N ASP A 100 -3.13 18.50 -4.17
CA ASP A 100 -2.09 19.45 -4.57
C ASP A 100 -1.73 20.43 -3.43
N ARG A 101 -1.36 19.88 -2.27
CA ARG A 101 -0.95 20.61 -1.06
C ARG A 101 0.56 20.57 -0.92
N GLU A 102 1.11 21.45 -0.10
CA GLU A 102 2.53 21.45 0.28
C GLU A 102 2.80 20.38 1.35
N LEU A 103 3.97 19.73 1.30
CA LEU A 103 4.37 18.77 2.31
C LEU A 103 4.77 19.51 3.58
N ASN A 104 3.96 19.40 4.62
CA ASN A 104 4.25 20.00 5.92
C ASN A 104 3.78 19.08 7.06
N VAL A 105 4.63 18.14 7.45
CA VAL A 105 4.34 17.20 8.53
C VAL A 105 5.09 17.61 9.78
N ILE A 106 4.36 17.91 10.85
CA ILE A 106 4.94 18.27 12.14
C ILE A 106 4.91 17.05 13.05
N ILE A 107 6.09 16.54 13.38
CA ILE A 107 6.33 15.44 14.31
C ILE A 107 6.75 16.06 15.65
N SER A 108 5.95 15.86 16.71
CA SER A 108 6.29 16.35 18.05
C SER A 108 7.20 15.35 18.75
N LEU A 109 8.42 15.77 19.07
CA LEU A 109 9.42 14.98 19.79
C LEU A 109 9.38 15.24 21.30
N GLU A 110 8.41 16.00 21.80
CA GLU A 110 8.31 16.33 23.22
C GLU A 110 8.17 15.10 24.10
N GLN A 111 7.40 14.09 23.68
CA GLN A 111 7.25 12.84 24.42
C GLN A 111 8.60 12.09 24.50
N VAL A 112 9.30 11.96 23.36
CA VAL A 112 10.64 11.37 23.30
C VAL A 112 11.60 12.11 24.24
N ARG A 113 11.60 13.44 24.17
CA ARG A 113 12.47 14.30 24.98
C ARG A 113 12.16 14.18 26.47
N ALA A 114 10.89 14.14 26.86
CA ALA A 114 10.48 13.97 28.25
C ALA A 114 10.95 12.62 28.80
N LEU A 115 10.72 11.55 28.03
CA LEU A 115 11.05 10.19 28.42
C LEU A 115 12.57 9.94 28.51
N VAL A 116 13.34 10.47 27.54
CA VAL A 116 14.81 10.46 27.60
C VAL A 116 15.32 11.22 28.83
N LYS A 117 14.76 12.39 29.14
CA LYS A 117 15.16 13.18 30.32
C LYS A 117 14.85 12.45 31.64
N GLU A 118 13.72 11.77 31.70
CA GLU A 118 13.32 10.97 32.85
C GLU A 118 14.27 9.80 33.07
N LYS A 119 14.51 8.97 32.05
CA LYS A 119 15.42 7.81 32.16
C LYS A 119 16.87 8.23 32.42
N VAL A 120 17.35 9.31 31.82
CA VAL A 120 18.69 9.86 32.11
C VAL A 120 18.77 10.36 33.55
N LYS A 121 17.70 10.93 34.10
CA LYS A 121 17.64 11.34 35.51
C LYS A 121 17.74 10.15 36.45
N GLU A 122 16.96 9.11 36.20
CA GLU A 122 16.98 7.88 37.00
C GLU A 122 18.37 7.25 36.98
N ALA A 123 18.96 7.06 35.80
CA ALA A 123 20.29 6.49 35.66
C ALA A 123 21.38 7.37 36.30
N ALA A 124 21.28 8.70 36.19
CA ALA A 124 22.22 9.62 36.83
C ALA A 124 22.12 9.63 38.36
N LEU A 125 20.92 9.38 38.92
CA LEU A 125 20.72 9.25 40.37
C LEU A 125 21.25 7.92 40.91
N GLU A 126 21.12 6.83 40.16
CA GLU A 126 21.68 5.53 40.53
C GLU A 126 23.21 5.50 40.43
N LEU A 127 23.76 6.18 39.42
CA LEU A 127 25.20 6.25 39.14
C LEU A 127 25.78 7.62 39.49
N LEU A 128 25.31 8.23 40.59
CA LEU A 128 25.81 9.52 41.07
C LEU A 128 27.35 9.49 41.07
N PRO A 129 28.00 10.37 40.28
CA PRO A 129 29.46 10.47 40.27
C PRO A 129 29.97 10.57 41.71
N PRO A 130 31.13 9.97 42.04
CA PRO A 130 31.69 10.04 43.39
C PRO A 130 31.83 11.48 43.91
N GLU A 131 32.02 12.43 42.99
CA GLU A 131 32.11 13.87 43.23
C GLU A 131 30.79 14.51 43.68
N LEU A 132 29.65 13.89 43.38
CA LEU A 132 28.30 14.36 43.70
C LEU A 132 27.66 13.57 44.87
N GLN A 133 28.32 12.54 45.41
CA GLN A 133 27.84 11.80 46.57
C GLN A 133 27.98 12.63 47.86
N GLY A 134 26.84 12.99 48.48
CA GLY A 134 26.79 13.78 49.71
C GLY A 134 26.77 15.31 49.50
N VAL A 135 26.64 15.76 48.25
CA VAL A 135 26.58 17.18 47.88
C VAL A 135 25.12 17.69 48.01
N PRO A 136 24.89 18.98 48.35
CA PRO A 136 23.53 19.53 48.45
C PRO A 136 22.71 19.35 47.16
N GLN A 137 21.41 19.05 47.30
CA GLN A 137 20.47 18.82 46.20
C GLN A 137 20.54 19.88 45.09
N SER A 138 20.77 21.14 45.46
CA SER A 138 20.90 22.25 44.51
C SER A 138 22.04 22.10 43.49
N GLN A 139 23.13 21.40 43.85
CA GLN A 139 24.23 21.13 42.91
C GLN A 139 23.89 19.98 41.96
N ILE A 140 23.15 18.98 42.43
CA ILE A 140 22.62 17.89 41.60
C ILE A 140 21.64 18.47 40.57
N ASP A 141 20.74 19.36 41.00
CA ASP A 141 19.78 20.01 40.09
C ASP A 141 20.47 20.90 39.05
N ALA A 142 21.55 21.59 39.42
CA ALA A 142 22.37 22.38 38.50
C ALA A 142 23.08 21.49 37.46
N TYR A 143 23.64 20.36 37.88
CA TYR A 143 24.25 19.37 36.98
C TYR A 143 23.21 18.78 36.02
N MET A 144 22.05 18.37 36.53
CA MET A 144 20.96 17.82 35.71
C MET A 144 20.43 18.84 34.70
N SER A 145 20.36 20.13 35.08
CA SER A 145 19.98 21.20 34.15
C SER A 145 20.96 21.31 32.97
N GLN A 146 22.25 21.10 33.21
CA GLN A 146 23.27 21.09 32.16
C GLN A 146 23.11 19.87 31.24
N VAL A 147 22.86 18.68 31.81
CA VAL A 147 22.59 17.45 31.04
C VAL A 147 21.33 17.63 30.18
N TYR A 148 20.26 18.18 30.74
CA TYR A 148 19.03 18.46 30.02
C TYR A 148 19.23 19.46 28.89
N SER A 149 20.00 20.53 29.10
CA SER A 149 20.35 21.45 28.01
C SER A 149 21.12 20.75 26.89
N GLY A 150 21.96 19.76 27.21
CA GLY A 150 22.63 18.93 26.23
C GLY A 150 21.65 18.10 25.39
N ILE A 151 20.72 17.40 26.06
CA ILE A 151 19.65 16.63 25.39
C ILE A 151 18.80 17.54 24.48
N ASP A 152 18.47 18.74 24.96
CA ASP A 152 17.64 19.71 24.25
C ASP A 152 18.31 20.25 22.98
N SER A 153 19.64 20.27 22.96
CA SER A 153 20.40 20.65 21.77
C SER A 153 20.46 19.55 20.71
N VAL A 154 20.32 18.28 21.11
CA VAL A 154 20.38 17.10 20.23
C VAL A 154 19.00 16.71 19.73
N ILE A 155 17.99 16.73 20.60
CA ILE A 155 16.62 16.34 20.30
C ILE A 155 15.75 17.61 20.30
N PRO A 156 15.42 18.17 19.11
CA PRO A 156 14.56 19.35 19.03
C PRO A 156 13.15 19.03 19.54
N ALA A 157 12.38 20.04 19.94
CA ALA A 157 11.01 19.83 20.44
C ALA A 157 10.05 19.31 19.36
N SER A 158 10.28 19.69 18.11
CA SER A 158 9.54 19.20 16.97
C SER A 158 10.45 19.08 15.76
N PHE A 159 10.11 18.13 14.90
CA PHE A 159 10.72 17.97 13.59
C PHE A 159 9.66 18.29 12.53
N ILE A 160 9.99 19.22 11.65
CA ILE A 160 9.11 19.60 10.54
C ILE A 160 9.66 18.94 9.29
N LEU A 161 8.95 17.91 8.81
CA LEU A 161 9.21 17.32 7.52
C LEU A 161 8.54 18.18 6.46
N ASN A 162 9.33 19.03 5.82
CA ASN A 162 8.93 19.85 4.69
C ASN A 162 9.79 19.54 3.46
N GLU A 163 9.45 20.18 2.35
CA GLU A 163 10.14 20.01 1.08
C GLU A 163 11.65 20.27 1.15
N ALA A 164 12.07 21.20 2.00
CA ALA A 164 13.47 21.54 2.22
C ALA A 164 14.21 20.45 3.03
N ALA A 165 13.54 19.85 4.03
CA ALA A 165 14.11 18.81 4.90
C ALA A 165 14.30 17.48 4.18
N VAL A 166 13.43 17.17 3.21
CA VAL A 166 13.45 15.92 2.42
C VAL A 166 14.60 15.90 1.38
N GLY A 167 15.04 17.08 0.94
CA GLY A 167 16.10 17.22 -0.06
C GLY A 167 15.63 17.04 -1.50
N SER A 168 16.37 17.63 -2.44
CA SER A 168 15.96 17.75 -3.84
C SER A 168 15.77 16.42 -4.57
N GLN A 169 16.54 15.38 -4.22
CA GLN A 169 16.44 14.07 -4.85
C GLN A 169 15.14 13.35 -4.48
N ILE A 170 14.78 13.32 -3.19
CA ILE A 170 13.55 12.65 -2.75
C ILE A 170 12.34 13.49 -3.18
N MET A 171 12.43 14.81 -3.20
CA MET A 171 11.37 15.66 -3.76
C MET A 171 11.12 15.38 -5.25
N ALA A 172 12.16 15.17 -6.06
CA ALA A 172 11.99 14.78 -7.45
C ALA A 172 11.28 13.41 -7.59
N GLN A 173 11.57 12.47 -6.69
CA GLN A 173 10.88 11.17 -6.66
C GLN A 173 9.42 11.31 -6.20
N LEU A 174 9.15 12.13 -5.18
CA LEU A 174 7.79 12.41 -4.70
C LEU A 174 6.94 13.06 -5.80
N GLU A 175 7.51 13.99 -6.57
CA GLU A 175 6.81 14.60 -7.69
C GLU A 175 6.51 13.59 -8.80
N GLN A 176 7.45 12.70 -9.10
CA GLN A 176 7.21 11.57 -10.02
C GLN A 176 6.09 10.66 -9.52
N ILE A 177 6.08 10.33 -8.22
CA ILE A 177 5.04 9.51 -7.60
C ILE A 177 3.69 10.24 -7.69
N LYS A 178 3.62 11.52 -7.36
CA LYS A 178 2.41 12.35 -7.50
C LYS A 178 1.87 12.34 -8.93
N GLN A 179 2.75 12.48 -9.92
CA GLN A 179 2.39 12.40 -11.32
C GLN A 179 1.85 11.00 -11.70
N ILE A 180 2.50 9.93 -11.24
CA ILE A 180 2.03 8.56 -11.43
C ILE A 180 0.64 8.35 -10.79
N ILE A 181 0.43 8.83 -9.58
CA ILE A 181 -0.86 8.74 -8.86
C ILE A 181 -1.96 9.44 -9.65
N SER A 182 -1.67 10.64 -10.16
CA SER A 182 -2.58 11.39 -11.02
C SER A 182 -2.92 10.64 -12.31
N TYR A 183 -1.93 10.04 -12.96
CA TYR A 183 -2.15 9.19 -14.14
C TYR A 183 -2.99 7.96 -13.83
N ILE A 184 -2.73 7.28 -12.71
CA ILE A 184 -3.51 6.10 -12.28
C ILE A 184 -4.97 6.48 -12.03
N SER A 185 -5.21 7.59 -11.31
CA SER A 185 -6.56 8.11 -11.02
C SER A 185 -7.32 8.47 -12.30
N THR A 186 -6.64 9.09 -13.26
CA THR A 186 -7.23 9.44 -14.56
C THR A 186 -7.49 8.19 -15.41
N ALA A 187 -6.51 7.29 -15.52
CA ALA A 187 -6.62 6.04 -16.26
C ALA A 187 -7.76 5.18 -15.72
N TYR A 188 -7.92 5.10 -14.39
CA TYR A 188 -9.05 4.41 -13.77
C TYR A 188 -10.41 4.87 -14.30
N LYS A 189 -10.66 6.19 -14.30
CA LYS A 189 -11.92 6.77 -14.79
C LYS A 189 -12.11 6.51 -16.29
N VAL A 190 -11.06 6.70 -17.08
CA VAL A 190 -11.09 6.49 -18.53
C VAL A 190 -11.35 5.02 -18.88
N LEU A 191 -10.70 4.08 -18.19
CA LEU A 191 -10.87 2.65 -18.44
C LEU A 191 -12.27 2.16 -18.11
N ILE A 192 -12.91 2.70 -17.06
CA ILE A 192 -14.32 2.37 -16.75
C ILE A 192 -15.23 2.83 -17.89
N ILE A 193 -15.09 4.10 -18.32
CA ILE A 193 -15.90 4.64 -19.41
C ILE A 193 -15.67 3.82 -20.68
N LEU A 194 -14.41 3.50 -21.00
CA LEU A 194 -14.04 2.70 -22.15
C LEU A 194 -14.64 1.28 -22.09
N ALA A 195 -14.59 0.61 -20.93
CA ALA A 195 -15.19 -0.71 -20.75
C ALA A 195 -16.69 -0.70 -21.03
N VAL A 196 -17.41 0.30 -20.50
CA VAL A 196 -18.86 0.46 -20.73
C VAL A 196 -19.14 0.72 -22.21
N VAL A 197 -18.38 1.61 -22.86
CA VAL A 197 -18.51 1.92 -24.29
C VAL A 197 -18.25 0.68 -25.13
N LEU A 198 -17.25 -0.14 -24.82
CA LEU A 198 -16.96 -1.37 -25.55
C LEU A 198 -18.08 -2.40 -25.43
N VAL A 199 -18.65 -2.57 -24.24
CA VAL A 199 -19.82 -3.43 -24.04
C VAL A 199 -21.01 -2.94 -24.89
N LEU A 200 -21.26 -1.62 -24.92
CA LEU A 200 -22.30 -1.03 -25.77
C LEU A 200 -22.03 -1.21 -27.26
N LEU A 201 -20.78 -1.07 -27.71
CA LEU A 201 -20.39 -1.30 -29.11
C LEU A 201 -20.56 -2.77 -29.51
N ILE A 202 -20.22 -3.71 -28.64
CA ILE A 202 -20.48 -5.15 -28.85
C ILE A 202 -21.99 -5.38 -28.99
N ALA A 203 -22.80 -4.79 -28.10
CA ALA A 203 -24.26 -4.91 -28.16
C ALA A 203 -24.85 -4.33 -29.45
N LEU A 204 -24.34 -3.19 -29.91
CA LEU A 204 -24.76 -2.52 -31.14
C LEU A 204 -24.35 -3.32 -32.39
N ALA A 205 -23.10 -3.83 -32.44
CA ALA A 205 -22.60 -4.64 -33.55
C ALA A 205 -23.40 -5.93 -33.76
N GLN A 206 -23.95 -6.48 -32.67
CA GLN A 206 -24.79 -7.66 -32.69
C GLN A 206 -26.29 -7.36 -32.81
N TRP A 207 -26.65 -6.09 -33.05
CA TRP A 207 -28.00 -5.61 -33.29
C TRP A 207 -28.98 -6.06 -32.18
N TRP A 208 -28.55 -5.96 -30.93
CA TRP A 208 -29.35 -6.27 -29.74
C TRP A 208 -29.89 -7.71 -29.64
N ARG A 209 -29.26 -8.68 -30.33
CA ARG A 209 -29.59 -10.10 -30.11
C ARG A 209 -29.02 -10.56 -28.76
N PRO A 210 -29.84 -10.88 -27.74
CA PRO A 210 -29.37 -11.08 -26.37
C PRO A 210 -28.42 -12.29 -26.24
N LYS A 211 -28.58 -13.31 -27.08
CA LYS A 211 -27.82 -14.56 -27.04
C LYS A 211 -26.34 -14.39 -27.40
N PRO A 212 -25.96 -13.89 -28.60
CA PRO A 212 -24.54 -13.72 -28.91
C PRO A 212 -23.84 -12.68 -28.01
N ILE A 213 -24.59 -11.72 -27.45
CA ILE A 213 -24.04 -10.65 -26.61
C ILE A 213 -23.61 -11.24 -25.27
N THR A 214 -24.52 -11.93 -24.61
CA THR A 214 -24.26 -12.56 -23.30
C THR A 214 -23.17 -13.63 -23.39
N LEU A 215 -23.13 -14.40 -24.49
CA LEU A 215 -22.06 -15.37 -24.72
C LEU A 215 -20.70 -14.70 -24.92
N SER A 216 -20.61 -13.67 -25.77
CA SER A 216 -19.33 -13.00 -26.06
C SER A 216 -18.76 -12.31 -24.82
N ILE A 217 -19.61 -11.58 -24.08
CA ILE A 217 -19.19 -10.90 -22.84
C ILE A 217 -18.83 -11.93 -21.77
N GLY A 218 -19.62 -13.00 -21.62
CA GLY A 218 -19.37 -14.07 -20.66
C GLY A 218 -18.03 -14.79 -20.90
N ILE A 219 -17.68 -15.06 -22.15
CA ILE A 219 -16.36 -15.63 -22.51
C ILE A 219 -15.24 -14.66 -22.14
N THR A 220 -15.35 -13.38 -22.51
CA THR A 220 -14.36 -12.36 -22.16
C THR A 220 -14.17 -12.26 -20.64
N PHE A 221 -15.26 -12.20 -19.87
CA PHE A 221 -15.21 -12.11 -18.40
C PHE A 221 -14.57 -13.36 -17.78
N THR A 222 -14.88 -14.55 -18.31
CA THR A 222 -14.26 -15.80 -17.84
C THR A 222 -12.76 -15.82 -18.13
N LEU A 223 -12.34 -15.38 -19.33
CA LEU A 223 -10.92 -15.27 -19.68
C LEU A 223 -10.17 -14.28 -18.80
N VAL A 224 -10.75 -13.09 -18.55
CA VAL A 224 -10.18 -12.10 -17.61
C VAL A 224 -10.04 -12.70 -16.22
N GLY A 225 -11.09 -13.37 -15.72
CA GLY A 225 -11.08 -14.01 -14.41
C GLY A 225 -9.95 -15.04 -14.26
N VAL A 226 -9.80 -15.92 -15.25
CA VAL A 226 -8.70 -16.91 -15.29
C VAL A 226 -7.34 -16.23 -15.37
N ALA A 227 -7.17 -15.23 -16.24
CA ALA A 227 -5.92 -14.49 -16.38
C ALA A 227 -5.49 -13.80 -15.07
N CYS A 228 -6.43 -13.15 -14.37
CA CYS A 228 -6.17 -12.52 -13.08
C CYS A 228 -5.76 -13.54 -12.00
N ILE A 229 -6.44 -14.70 -11.95
CA ILE A 229 -6.10 -15.77 -11.01
C ILE A 229 -4.69 -16.30 -11.29
N LEU A 230 -4.37 -16.61 -12.55
CA LEU A 230 -3.04 -17.08 -12.96
C LEU A 230 -1.96 -16.02 -12.67
N GLY A 231 -2.24 -14.75 -12.94
CA GLY A 231 -1.35 -13.64 -12.59
C GLY A 231 -1.06 -13.58 -11.08
N SER A 232 -2.08 -13.80 -10.24
CA SER A 232 -1.93 -13.85 -8.78
C SER A 232 -1.19 -15.09 -8.23
N LEU A 233 -0.84 -16.05 -9.09
CA LEU A 233 -0.01 -17.20 -8.71
C LEU A 233 1.48 -16.94 -8.98
N LEU A 234 1.82 -15.88 -9.72
CA LEU A 234 3.19 -15.47 -9.99
C LEU A 234 3.83 -14.69 -8.82
N ASN A 235 3.34 -14.92 -7.59
CA ASN A 235 3.82 -14.25 -6.38
C ASN A 235 5.32 -14.47 -6.13
N SER A 236 5.85 -15.65 -6.45
CA SER A 236 7.27 -15.93 -6.33
C SER A 236 8.12 -15.06 -7.25
N LEU A 237 7.65 -14.79 -8.47
CA LEU A 237 8.34 -13.96 -9.45
C LEU A 237 8.32 -12.48 -9.04
N MET A 238 7.18 -12.01 -8.53
CA MET A 238 7.06 -10.66 -7.95
C MET A 238 7.96 -10.49 -6.72
N ALA A 239 8.01 -11.48 -5.82
CA ALA A 239 8.91 -11.44 -4.67
C ALA A 239 10.38 -11.40 -5.09
N GLN A 240 10.74 -12.17 -6.13
CA GLN A 240 12.09 -12.16 -6.68
C GLN A 240 12.44 -10.80 -7.30
N MET A 241 11.55 -10.20 -8.08
CA MET A 241 11.73 -8.84 -8.62
C MET A 241 11.87 -7.79 -7.51
N LEU A 242 11.03 -7.84 -6.47
CA LEU A 242 11.11 -6.91 -5.35
C LEU A 242 12.44 -7.05 -4.60
N SER A 243 12.87 -8.29 -4.33
CA SER A 243 14.15 -8.52 -3.64
C SER A 243 15.37 -8.00 -4.42
N GLN A 244 15.31 -7.99 -5.76
CA GLN A 244 16.34 -7.34 -6.57
C GLN A 244 16.30 -5.82 -6.44
N LEU A 245 15.10 -5.23 -6.34
CA LEU A 245 14.91 -3.78 -6.22
C LEU A 245 15.36 -3.24 -4.86
N VAL A 246 15.14 -4.02 -3.81
CA VAL A 246 15.38 -3.65 -2.41
C VAL A 246 16.88 -3.59 -2.07
N GLY A 247 17.75 -4.19 -2.88
CA GLY A 247 19.20 -4.12 -2.70
C GLY A 247 19.72 -4.91 -1.50
N THR A 248 21.01 -5.25 -1.52
CA THR A 248 21.69 -6.11 -0.53
C THR A 248 22.10 -5.36 0.74
N SER A 249 21.40 -4.30 1.15
CA SER A 249 21.71 -3.63 2.42
C SER A 249 21.28 -4.53 3.58
N GLY A 250 22.25 -4.95 4.42
CA GLY A 250 22.06 -5.97 5.47
C GLY A 250 21.00 -5.68 6.52
N ILE A 251 20.44 -4.46 6.56
CA ILE A 251 19.32 -4.05 7.43
C ILE A 251 18.00 -4.72 6.98
N MET A 252 17.93 -5.21 5.74
CA MET A 252 16.67 -5.64 5.12
C MET A 252 16.41 -7.15 5.14
N SER A 253 17.22 -7.95 5.85
CA SER A 253 17.05 -9.41 5.88
C SER A 253 15.71 -9.84 6.50
N GLU A 254 15.25 -9.14 7.54
CA GLU A 254 13.93 -9.41 8.15
C GLU A 254 12.79 -9.04 7.22
N PHE A 255 12.91 -7.89 6.53
CA PHE A 255 11.93 -7.49 5.52
C PHE A 255 11.89 -8.49 4.35
N GLN A 256 13.04 -9.01 3.93
CA GLN A 256 13.15 -10.01 2.87
C GLN A 256 12.43 -11.31 3.25
N ALA A 257 12.48 -11.72 4.52
CA ALA A 257 11.74 -12.89 5.01
C ALA A 257 10.22 -12.69 4.96
N LYS A 258 9.74 -11.46 5.15
CA LYS A 258 8.31 -11.11 5.12
C LYS A 258 7.81 -10.66 3.74
N LEU A 259 8.71 -10.45 2.79
CA LEU A 259 8.40 -9.99 1.43
C LEU A 259 7.42 -10.89 0.66
N PRO A 260 7.47 -12.23 0.77
CA PRO A 260 6.46 -13.10 0.16
C PRO A 260 5.05 -12.85 0.70
N GLN A 261 4.93 -12.51 2.00
CA GLN A 261 3.66 -12.18 2.63
C GLN A 261 3.13 -10.85 2.09
N LEU A 262 3.96 -9.81 2.06
CA LEU A 262 3.63 -8.52 1.45
C LEU A 262 3.11 -8.69 0.02
N VAL A 263 3.79 -9.49 -0.82
CA VAL A 263 3.35 -9.76 -2.20
C VAL A 263 2.02 -10.50 -2.23
N ALA A 264 1.79 -11.44 -1.31
CA ALA A 264 0.52 -12.14 -1.21
C ALA A 264 -0.64 -11.18 -0.84
N ASP A 265 -0.39 -10.25 0.07
CA ASP A 265 -1.38 -9.24 0.49
C ASP A 265 -1.65 -8.22 -0.62
N LEU A 266 -0.60 -7.78 -1.35
CA LEU A 266 -0.72 -6.90 -2.51
C LEU A 266 -1.51 -7.53 -3.67
N THR A 267 -1.42 -8.85 -3.83
CA THR A 267 -2.11 -9.59 -4.91
C THR A 267 -3.50 -10.08 -4.53
N ALA A 268 -3.87 -9.99 -3.24
CA ALA A 268 -5.17 -10.44 -2.76
C ALA A 268 -6.35 -9.74 -3.44
N PRO A 269 -6.35 -8.41 -3.67
CA PRO A 269 -7.43 -7.74 -4.40
C PRO A 269 -7.55 -8.24 -5.84
N VAL A 270 -6.44 -8.41 -6.57
CA VAL A 270 -6.44 -8.94 -7.95
C VAL A 270 -7.14 -10.30 -8.01
N ARG A 271 -6.88 -11.16 -7.02
CA ARG A 271 -7.50 -12.49 -6.92
C ARG A 271 -9.00 -12.38 -6.67
N MET A 272 -9.45 -11.50 -5.77
CA MET A 272 -10.89 -11.26 -5.53
C MET A 272 -11.58 -10.76 -6.81
N TYR A 273 -10.96 -9.83 -7.54
CA TYR A 273 -11.45 -9.38 -8.84
C TYR A 273 -11.55 -10.52 -9.85
N GLY A 274 -10.51 -11.35 -9.95
CA GLY A 274 -10.49 -12.52 -10.84
C GLY A 274 -11.63 -13.49 -10.57
N ILE A 275 -11.89 -13.80 -9.30
CA ILE A 275 -13.02 -14.66 -8.89
C ILE A 275 -14.36 -14.02 -9.26
N GLY A 276 -14.55 -12.72 -8.99
CA GLY A 276 -15.78 -12.00 -9.34
C GLY A 276 -16.07 -12.03 -10.85
N PHE A 277 -15.07 -11.75 -11.68
CA PHE A 277 -15.19 -11.83 -13.14
C PHE A 277 -15.47 -13.26 -13.62
N LEU A 278 -14.82 -14.27 -13.02
CA LEU A 278 -15.04 -15.67 -13.38
C LEU A 278 -16.49 -16.10 -13.09
N ILE A 279 -17.01 -15.81 -11.88
CA ILE A 279 -18.39 -16.15 -11.50
C ILE A 279 -19.39 -15.43 -12.41
N SER A 280 -19.19 -14.13 -12.63
CA SER A 280 -20.03 -13.33 -13.53
C SER A 280 -20.00 -13.86 -14.96
N GLY A 281 -18.82 -14.20 -15.48
CA GLY A 281 -18.63 -14.76 -16.82
C GLY A 281 -19.34 -16.10 -17.00
N VAL A 282 -19.19 -17.03 -16.06
CA VAL A 282 -19.88 -18.33 -16.08
C VAL A 282 -21.40 -18.15 -16.01
N ALA A 283 -21.89 -17.27 -15.13
CA ALA A 283 -23.32 -16.99 -15.03
C ALA A 283 -23.90 -16.45 -16.35
N LEU A 284 -23.20 -15.52 -17.01
CA LEU A 284 -23.59 -14.99 -18.32
C LEU A 284 -23.63 -16.06 -19.41
N ILE A 285 -22.66 -16.99 -19.41
CA ILE A 285 -22.65 -18.14 -20.33
C ILE A 285 -23.86 -19.04 -20.09
N VAL A 286 -24.18 -19.37 -18.83
CA VAL A 286 -25.35 -20.20 -18.49
C VAL A 286 -26.65 -19.53 -18.92
N ILE A 287 -26.81 -18.23 -18.64
CA ILE A 287 -27.97 -17.44 -19.07
C ILE A 287 -28.11 -17.45 -20.60
N SER A 288 -26.98 -17.33 -21.32
CA SER A 288 -26.98 -17.40 -22.78
C SER A 288 -27.50 -18.74 -23.31
N ILE A 289 -27.25 -19.85 -22.59
CA ILE A 289 -27.75 -21.18 -22.97
C ILE A 289 -29.26 -21.27 -22.70
N LEU A 290 -29.74 -20.73 -21.58
CA LEU A 290 -31.16 -20.76 -21.21
C LEU A 290 -32.06 -20.00 -22.20
N PHE A 291 -31.60 -18.87 -22.75
CA PHE A 291 -32.33 -18.14 -23.78
C PHE A 291 -32.56 -18.95 -25.08
N ARG A 292 -31.82 -20.04 -25.31
CA ARG A 292 -32.01 -20.91 -26.48
C ARG A 292 -33.24 -21.81 -26.38
N SER A 293 -33.76 -22.08 -25.19
CA SER A 293 -34.84 -23.06 -25.00
C SER A 293 -36.25 -22.52 -25.24
N MET A 294 -36.40 -21.23 -25.54
CA MET A 294 -37.70 -20.55 -25.63
C MET A 294 -38.14 -20.20 -27.06
N GLU A 295 -37.47 -20.73 -28.10
CA GLU A 295 -38.03 -20.70 -29.46
C GLU A 295 -39.11 -21.80 -29.57
N PRO A 296 -40.39 -21.44 -29.81
CA PRO A 296 -41.46 -22.43 -29.90
C PRO A 296 -41.17 -23.37 -31.07
N ARG A 297 -41.22 -24.68 -30.79
CA ARG A 297 -41.21 -25.72 -31.83
C ARG A 297 -42.25 -25.33 -32.88
N PRO A 298 -41.91 -25.31 -34.19
CA PRO A 298 -42.93 -25.16 -35.21
C PRO A 298 -43.94 -26.28 -35.04
N ASP A 299 -45.20 -25.89 -34.78
CA ASP A 299 -46.34 -26.79 -34.70
C ASP A 299 -46.28 -27.72 -35.91
N VAL A 300 -46.23 -29.02 -35.63
CA VAL A 300 -46.40 -30.07 -36.63
C VAL A 300 -47.82 -29.91 -37.15
N LYS A 301 -47.98 -29.18 -38.26
CA LYS A 301 -49.23 -29.16 -39.00
C LYS A 301 -49.51 -30.58 -39.44
N ASN A 302 -50.43 -31.23 -38.73
CA ASN A 302 -51.11 -32.44 -39.17
C ASN A 302 -51.69 -32.19 -40.57
N THR A 303 -51.08 -32.81 -41.58
CA THR A 303 -51.75 -33.09 -42.84
C THR A 303 -52.51 -34.40 -42.69
N TYR A 304 -53.83 -34.29 -42.87
CA TYR A 304 -54.81 -35.35 -43.01
C TYR A 304 -54.44 -36.37 -44.09
#